data_AF-A0A3A9KUU6-F1
#
_entry.id   AF-A0A3A9KUU6-F1
#
_cell.length_a   1.000
_cell.length_b   1.000
_cell.length_c   1.000
_cell.angle_alpha   90.00
_cell.angle_beta   90.00
_cell.angle_gamma   90.00
#
_symmetry.space_group_name_H-M   'P 1'
#
loop_
_entity.id
_entity.type
_entity.pdbx_description
1 polymer ?
#
loop_
_entity_poly.entity_id
_entity_poly.type
_entity_poly.pdbx_seq_one_letter_code
_entity_poly.pdbx_strand_id
1 'polypeptide(L)'
;MNDRVKEGFVISSRLTSAKRQFLHNYLDMLLEIENAIKYVSECYIKGDHDIGDRLLKSVTLGLIPYNEENMTMQAIFKEDLNALATLHQFQDAVEEAANIEKIYPNEQERMVFLHEKLLPRKHEWTQIVESYYKTH
;
A
#
# COMPACT_ATOMS: atom_id res chain seq x y z
N MET A 1 -48.57 -23.24 -14.52
CA MET A 1 -47.89 -23.62 -13.27
C MET A 1 -46.50 -22.99 -13.31
N ASN A 2 -46.36 -21.86 -12.61
CA ASN A 2 -45.15 -21.08 -12.28
C ASN A 2 -44.01 -20.93 -13.31
N ASP A 3 -43.99 -19.75 -13.92
CA ASP A 3 -42.82 -18.85 -13.88
C ASP A 3 -42.12 -18.90 -12.53
N ARG A 4 -40.81 -19.17 -12.50
CA ARG A 4 -39.80 -18.48 -11.67
C ARG A 4 -38.40 -18.72 -12.25
N VAL A 5 -37.96 -17.76 -13.06
CA VAL A 5 -36.68 -17.06 -12.95
C VAL A 5 -35.50 -17.91 -12.44
N LYS A 6 -34.67 -18.40 -13.38
CA LYS A 6 -33.24 -18.67 -13.15
C LYS A 6 -32.40 -17.62 -13.87
N GLU A 7 -32.75 -16.35 -13.67
CA GLU A 7 -31.84 -15.23 -13.92
C GLU A 7 -31.45 -14.67 -12.55
N GLY A 8 -30.22 -14.93 -12.12
CA GLY A 8 -29.77 -14.40 -10.84
C GLY A 8 -28.55 -15.13 -10.32
N PHE A 9 -27.40 -14.92 -10.95
CA PHE A 9 -26.20 -14.39 -10.30
C PHE A 9 -25.07 -14.25 -11.34
N VAL A 10 -25.17 -13.25 -12.22
CA VAL A 10 -23.95 -12.71 -12.82
C VAL A 10 -23.38 -11.81 -11.73
N ILE A 11 -22.47 -12.33 -10.91
CA ILE A 11 -21.66 -11.49 -10.02
C ILE A 11 -20.93 -10.55 -10.94
N SER A 12 -21.39 -9.31 -11.00
CA SER A 12 -20.70 -8.27 -11.74
C SER A 12 -19.29 -8.19 -11.17
N SER A 13 -18.30 -8.47 -12.02
CA SER A 13 -16.87 -8.24 -11.79
C SER A 13 -16.54 -6.76 -11.68
N ARG A 14 -17.45 -5.93 -11.14
CA ARG A 14 -17.29 -4.49 -10.96
C ARG A 14 -17.22 -4.17 -9.48
N LEU A 15 -16.38 -3.21 -9.16
CA LEU A 15 -16.29 -2.73 -7.78
C LEU A 15 -17.62 -2.10 -7.40
N THR A 16 -18.09 -2.38 -6.18
CA THR A 16 -19.17 -1.60 -5.60
C THR A 16 -18.68 -0.16 -5.38
N SER A 17 -19.61 0.80 -5.30
CA SER A 17 -19.26 2.20 -5.02
C SER A 17 -18.42 2.35 -3.75
N ALA A 18 -18.73 1.58 -2.71
CA ALA A 18 -17.96 1.56 -1.47
C ALA A 18 -16.52 1.07 -1.65
N LYS A 19 -16.30 -0.03 -2.40
CA LYS A 19 -14.95 -0.54 -2.70
C LYS A 19 -14.16 0.43 -3.57
N ARG A 20 -14.81 1.06 -4.55
CA ARG A 20 -14.19 2.08 -5.39
C ARG A 20 -13.77 3.31 -4.58
N GLN A 21 -14.63 3.81 -3.68
CA GLN A 21 -14.28 4.91 -2.79
C GLN A 21 -13.13 4.53 -1.85
N PHE A 22 -13.11 3.30 -1.34
CA PHE A 22 -12.01 2.81 -0.53
C PHE A 22 -10.69 2.85 -1.30
N LEU A 23 -10.65 2.34 -2.54
CA LEU A 23 -9.44 2.37 -3.37
C LEU A 23 -9.02 3.80 -3.71
N HIS A 24 -9.95 4.72 -3.97
CA HIS A 24 -9.63 6.12 -4.20
C HIS A 24 -8.92 6.75 -2.99
N ASN A 25 -9.51 6.62 -1.79
CA ASN A 25 -8.90 7.14 -0.56
C ASN A 25 -7.54 6.48 -0.28
N TYR A 26 -7.43 5.18 -0.58
CA TYR A 26 -6.18 4.45 -0.40
C TYR A 26 -5.09 4.91 -1.36
N LEU A 27 -5.42 5.20 -2.63
CA LEU A 27 -4.50 5.77 -3.60
C LEU A 27 -4.02 7.16 -3.19
N ASP A 28 -4.92 8.00 -2.67
CA ASP A 28 -4.55 9.34 -2.18
C ASP A 28 -3.53 9.23 -1.02
N MET A 29 -3.76 8.30 -0.08
CA MET A 29 -2.81 8.03 0.99
C MET A 29 -1.47 7.49 0.46
N LEU A 30 -1.47 6.58 -0.53
CA LEU A 30 -0.22 6.08 -1.14
C LEU A 30 0.59 7.20 -1.82
N LEU A 31 -0.08 8.22 -2.35
CA LEU A 31 0.56 9.40 -2.94
C LEU A 31 1.19 10.29 -1.85
N GLU A 32 0.46 10.55 -0.75
CA GLU A 32 0.99 11.31 0.39
C GLU A 32 2.26 10.66 0.96
N ILE A 33 2.27 9.33 1.06
CA ILE A 33 3.42 8.57 1.56
C ILE A 33 4.62 8.67 0.63
N GLU A 34 4.40 8.71 -0.68
CA GLU A 34 5.49 8.91 -1.62
C GLU A 34 6.18 10.27 -1.43
N ASN A 35 5.38 11.32 -1.23
CA ASN A 35 5.90 12.66 -0.97
C ASN A 35 6.64 12.72 0.37
N ALA A 36 6.13 12.03 1.39
CA ALA A 36 6.82 11.91 2.67
C ALA A 36 8.16 11.18 2.52
N ILE A 37 8.22 10.04 1.81
CA ILE A 37 9.48 9.31 1.58
C ILE A 37 10.50 10.18 0.86
N LYS A 38 10.09 10.94 -0.16
CA LYS A 38 10.97 11.90 -0.86
C LYS A 38 11.59 12.91 0.11
N TYR A 39 10.78 13.46 1.03
CA TYR A 39 11.28 14.37 2.06
C TYR A 39 12.21 13.67 3.07
N VAL A 40 11.92 12.43 3.46
CA VAL A 40 12.80 11.64 4.33
C VAL A 40 14.17 11.43 3.69
N SER A 41 14.24 11.14 2.39
CA SER A 41 15.52 11.05 1.67
C SER A 41 16.30 12.38 1.75
N GLU A 42 15.63 13.53 1.64
CA GLU A 42 16.29 14.83 1.82
C GLU A 42 16.81 15.03 3.26
N CYS A 43 16.05 14.62 4.27
CA CYS A 43 16.51 14.65 5.66
C CYS A 43 17.78 13.82 5.84
N TYR A 44 17.84 12.62 5.27
CA TYR A 44 19.04 11.78 5.34
C TYR A 44 20.26 12.43 4.68
N ILE A 45 20.08 13.08 3.52
CA ILE A 45 21.14 13.82 2.84
C ILE A 45 21.65 15.01 3.68
N LYS A 46 20.76 15.68 4.43
CA LYS A 46 21.07 16.87 5.24
C LYS A 46 21.61 16.54 6.63
N GLY A 47 21.62 15.26 7.03
CA GLY A 47 21.99 14.82 8.38
C GLY A 47 20.87 14.93 9.42
N ASP A 48 19.64 15.23 9.00
CA ASP A 48 18.46 15.40 9.85
C ASP A 48 17.77 14.04 10.12
N HIS A 49 18.54 13.02 10.52
CA HIS A 49 18.05 11.62 10.58
C HIS A 49 16.86 11.43 11.51
N ASP A 50 16.89 12.00 12.70
CA ASP A 50 15.80 11.90 13.68
C ASP A 50 14.49 12.50 13.17
N ILE A 51 14.56 13.51 12.30
CA ILE A 51 13.38 14.12 11.66
C ILE A 51 12.86 13.17 10.57
N GLY A 52 13.77 12.65 9.74
CA GLY A 52 13.46 11.65 8.71
C GLY A 52 12.82 10.39 9.29
N ASP A 53 13.43 9.77 10.29
CA ASP A 53 12.95 8.55 10.94
C ASP A 53 11.55 8.75 11.55
N ARG A 54 11.34 9.85 12.28
CA ARG A 54 10.03 10.15 12.88
C ARG A 54 8.95 10.36 11.85
N LEU A 55 9.25 11.07 10.76
CA LEU A 55 8.29 11.26 9.68
C LEU A 55 7.99 9.93 9.00
N LEU A 56 9.02 9.16 8.60
CA LEU A 56 8.86 7.88 7.94
C LEU A 56 7.97 6.95 8.75
N LYS A 57 8.31 6.79 10.03
CA LYS A 57 7.53 5.98 10.98
C LYS A 57 6.10 6.48 11.11
N SER A 58 5.90 7.78 11.25
CA SER A 58 4.55 8.35 11.39
C SER A 58 3.67 8.05 10.18
N VAL A 59 4.19 8.16 8.97
CA VAL A 59 3.40 7.95 7.74
C VAL A 59 3.21 6.46 7.44
N THR A 60 4.19 5.60 7.73
CA THR A 60 4.09 4.16 7.48
C THR A 60 3.23 3.44 8.52
N LEU A 61 3.17 3.91 9.76
CA LEU A 61 2.23 3.38 10.77
C LEU A 61 0.77 3.51 10.30
N GLY A 62 0.44 4.53 9.49
CA GLY A 62 -0.87 4.69 8.87
C GLY A 62 -1.23 3.58 7.87
N LEU A 63 -0.24 2.86 7.33
CA LEU A 63 -0.45 1.78 6.35
C LEU A 63 -0.64 0.40 6.95
N ILE A 64 -0.23 0.18 8.20
CA ILE A 64 -0.31 -1.14 8.87
C ILE A 64 -1.73 -1.73 8.81
N PRO A 65 -2.82 -0.97 9.04
CA PRO A 65 -4.17 -1.53 8.98
C PRO A 65 -4.62 -2.00 7.59
N TYR A 66 -3.87 -1.69 6.53
CA TYR A 66 -4.17 -2.01 5.14
C TYR A 66 -3.40 -3.24 4.64
N ASN A 67 -3.17 -4.19 5.54
CA ASN A 67 -2.48 -5.45 5.26
C ASN A 67 -3.40 -6.51 4.64
N GLU A 68 -2.88 -7.72 4.45
CA GLU A 68 -3.65 -8.85 3.91
C GLU A 68 -4.79 -9.33 4.82
N GLU A 69 -4.81 -8.98 6.11
CA GLU A 69 -5.93 -9.31 7.01
C GLU A 69 -7.07 -8.28 6.91
N ASN A 70 -6.84 -7.14 6.26
CA ASN A 70 -7.86 -6.13 6.06
C ASN A 70 -9.03 -6.69 5.24
N MET A 71 -10.22 -6.73 5.84
CA MET A 71 -11.40 -7.31 5.21
C MET A 71 -11.77 -6.67 3.87
N THR A 72 -11.50 -5.37 3.70
CA THR A 72 -11.80 -4.66 2.45
C THR A 72 -10.77 -4.99 1.38
N MET A 73 -9.48 -5.06 1.74
CA MET A 73 -8.42 -5.55 0.84
C MET A 73 -8.72 -6.98 0.38
N GLN A 74 -9.03 -7.89 1.30
CA GLN A 74 -9.45 -9.25 0.95
C GLN A 74 -10.67 -9.26 0.04
N ALA A 75 -11.71 -8.48 0.36
CA ALA A 75 -12.90 -8.42 -0.48
C ALA A 75 -12.65 -7.88 -1.90
N ILE A 76 -11.54 -7.18 -2.14
CA ILE A 76 -11.14 -6.64 -3.45
C ILE A 76 -10.18 -7.60 -4.17
N PHE A 77 -9.16 -8.11 -3.49
CA PHE A 77 -8.01 -8.79 -4.10
C PHE A 77 -7.98 -10.31 -3.86
N LYS A 78 -8.91 -10.92 -3.11
CA LYS A 78 -8.87 -12.36 -2.75
C LYS A 78 -8.68 -13.34 -3.92
N GLU A 79 -9.08 -12.97 -5.13
CA GLU A 79 -9.00 -13.85 -6.32
C GLU A 79 -7.71 -13.62 -7.14
N ASP A 80 -6.93 -12.60 -6.78
CA ASP A 80 -5.69 -12.22 -7.44
C ASP A 80 -4.50 -12.45 -6.50
N LEU A 81 -3.97 -13.68 -6.57
CA LEU A 81 -2.85 -14.10 -5.74
C LEU A 81 -1.58 -13.28 -6.01
N ASN A 82 -1.41 -12.75 -7.21
CA ASN A 82 -0.28 -11.88 -7.53
C ASN A 82 -0.43 -10.54 -6.83
N ALA A 83 -1.62 -9.94 -6.87
CA ALA A 83 -1.90 -8.72 -6.12
C ALA A 83 -1.68 -8.90 -4.61
N LEU A 84 -2.15 -10.01 -4.03
CA LEU A 84 -1.91 -10.31 -2.62
C LEU A 84 -0.43 -10.50 -2.30
N ALA A 85 0.34 -11.17 -3.17
CA ALA A 85 1.78 -11.32 -2.99
C ALA A 85 2.52 -9.97 -3.04
N THR A 86 2.16 -9.08 -3.96
CA THR A 86 2.73 -7.73 -4.03
C THR A 86 2.32 -6.89 -2.81
N LEU A 87 1.07 -7.00 -2.35
CA LEU A 87 0.62 -6.36 -1.10
C LEU A 87 1.45 -6.84 0.10
N HIS A 88 1.67 -8.15 0.22
CA HIS A 88 2.48 -8.74 1.29
C HIS A 88 3.90 -8.16 1.28
N GLN A 89 4.58 -8.17 0.13
CA GLN A 89 5.92 -7.60 0.01
C GLN A 89 5.96 -6.11 0.37
N PHE A 90 4.94 -5.35 -0.03
CA PHE A 90 4.84 -3.95 0.34
C PHE A 90 4.65 -3.78 1.85
N GLN A 91 3.79 -4.58 2.48
CA GLN A 91 3.57 -4.55 3.93
C GLN A 91 4.82 -4.92 4.73
N ASP A 92 5.61 -5.90 4.29
CA ASP A 92 6.92 -6.18 4.89
C ASP A 92 7.81 -4.93 4.91
N ALA A 93 7.85 -4.19 3.79
CA ALA A 93 8.62 -2.96 3.72
C ALA A 93 8.02 -1.84 4.59
N VAL A 94 6.70 -1.78 4.74
CA VAL A 94 6.03 -0.84 5.66
C VAL A 94 6.41 -1.12 7.11
N GLU A 95 6.41 -2.39 7.52
CA GLU A 95 6.78 -2.81 8.88
C GLU A 95 8.25 -2.52 9.18
N GLU A 96 9.13 -2.76 8.20
CA GLU A 96 10.54 -2.40 8.31
C GLU A 96 10.72 -0.89 8.45
N ALA A 97 10.02 -0.09 7.64
CA ALA A 97 10.08 1.36 7.69
C ALA A 97 9.54 1.93 9.02
N ALA A 98 8.53 1.29 9.62
CA ALA A 98 8.02 1.66 10.95
C ALA A 98 9.02 1.38 12.10
N ASN A 99 10.06 0.60 11.82
CA ASN A 99 11.14 0.24 12.75
C ASN A 99 12.53 0.56 12.17
N ILE A 100 12.62 1.56 11.27
CA ILE A 100 13.82 1.86 10.49
C ILE A 100 15.06 2.03 11.37
N GLU A 101 14.91 2.68 12.52
CA GLU A 101 15.98 2.99 13.46
C GLU A 101 16.58 1.73 14.11
N LYS A 102 15.80 0.66 14.20
CA LYS A 102 16.20 -0.62 14.80
C LYS A 102 16.82 -1.57 13.77
N ILE A 103 16.28 -1.55 12.55
CA ILE A 103 16.66 -2.51 11.49
C ILE A 103 17.87 -2.01 10.72
N TYR A 104 17.94 -0.70 10.48
CA TYR A 104 18.98 -0.05 9.69
C TYR A 104 19.67 1.03 10.55
N PRO A 105 20.68 0.66 11.36
CA PRO A 105 21.29 1.58 12.31
C PRO A 105 22.10 2.70 11.64
N ASN A 106 22.52 2.53 10.38
CA ASN A 106 23.28 3.56 9.65
C ASN A 106 22.49 4.22 8.53
N GLU A 107 22.80 5.49 8.28
CA GLU A 107 22.14 6.35 7.27
C GLU A 107 22.19 5.77 5.86
N GLN A 108 23.30 5.14 5.49
CA GLN A 108 23.51 4.59 4.16
C GLN A 108 22.57 3.41 3.91
N GLU A 109 22.43 2.52 4.88
CA GLU A 109 21.48 1.40 4.84
C GLU A 109 20.04 1.89 4.76
N ARG A 110 19.68 2.97 5.49
CA ARG A 110 18.35 3.57 5.40
C ARG A 110 18.06 4.12 4.02
N MET A 111 19.02 4.84 3.42
CA MET A 111 18.90 5.35 2.06
C MET A 111 18.76 4.21 1.04
N VAL A 112 19.58 3.17 1.15
CA VAL A 112 19.48 1.97 0.31
C VAL A 112 18.11 1.31 0.47
N PHE A 113 17.63 1.13 1.70
CA PHE A 113 16.30 0.58 1.97
C PHE A 113 15.19 1.41 1.31
N LEU A 114 15.22 2.75 1.46
CA LEU A 114 14.20 3.61 0.86
C LEU A 114 14.13 3.45 -0.66
N HIS A 115 15.28 3.49 -1.33
CA HIS A 115 15.35 3.54 -2.79
C HIS A 115 15.31 2.16 -3.47
N GLU A 116 15.87 1.13 -2.85
CA GLU A 116 15.97 -0.21 -3.44
C GLU A 116 14.85 -1.16 -2.97
N LYS A 117 14.13 -0.82 -1.89
CA LYS A 117 13.08 -1.69 -1.34
C LYS A 117 11.74 -1.00 -1.16
N LEU A 118 11.66 0.04 -0.35
CA LEU A 118 10.38 0.65 0.00
C LEU A 118 9.70 1.32 -1.22
N LEU A 119 10.41 2.20 -1.92
CA LEU A 119 9.86 2.92 -3.07
C LEU A 119 9.46 1.98 -4.22
N PRO A 120 10.30 1.02 -4.65
CA PRO A 120 9.91 0.07 -5.70
C PRO A 120 8.67 -0.75 -5.35
N ARG A 121 8.60 -1.30 -4.12
CA ARG A 121 7.44 -2.09 -3.67
C ARG A 121 6.18 -1.25 -3.54
N LYS A 122 6.29 -0.01 -3.04
CA LYS A 122 5.17 0.95 -3.04
C LYS A 122 4.68 1.21 -4.45
N HIS A 123 5.60 1.45 -5.38
CA HIS A 123 5.26 1.76 -6.77
C HIS A 123 4.53 0.60 -7.44
N GLU A 124 5.08 -0.62 -7.33
CA GLU A 124 4.45 -1.82 -7.87
C GLU A 124 3.04 -2.03 -7.29
N TRP A 125 2.89 -1.90 -5.97
CA TRP A 125 1.58 -2.01 -5.35
C TRP A 125 0.60 -0.91 -5.81
N THR A 126 1.07 0.33 -5.91
CA THR A 126 0.26 1.47 -6.40
C THR A 126 -0.27 1.18 -7.81
N GLN A 127 0.56 0.64 -8.71
CA GLN A 127 0.14 0.31 -10.07
C GLN A 127 -0.99 -0.75 -10.10
N ILE A 128 -0.91 -1.75 -9.24
CA ILE A 128 -1.96 -2.77 -9.12
C ILE A 128 -3.26 -2.12 -8.65
N VAL A 129 -3.22 -1.33 -7.57
CA VAL A 129 -4.39 -0.64 -7.03
C VAL A 129 -5.02 0.29 -8.07
N GLU A 130 -4.22 1.04 -8.82
CA GLU A 130 -4.70 1.90 -9.91
C GLU A 130 -5.36 1.11 -11.03
N SER A 131 -4.80 -0.04 -11.41
CA SER A 131 -5.36 -0.92 -12.43
C SER A 131 -6.76 -1.40 -12.03
N TYR A 132 -6.92 -1.82 -10.76
CA TYR A 132 -8.22 -2.20 -10.20
C TYR A 132 -9.20 -1.04 -10.22
N TYR A 133 -8.78 0.15 -9.79
CA TYR A 133 -9.62 1.34 -9.73
C TYR A 133 -10.11 1.79 -11.12
N LYS A 134 -9.29 1.66 -12.16
CA LYS A 134 -9.62 2.06 -13.54
C LYS A 134 -10.46 1.02 -14.27
N THR A 135 -10.22 -0.27 -14.01
CA THR A 135 -10.77 -1.38 -14.81
C THR A 135 -12.11 -1.92 -14.27
N HIS A 136 -12.37 -1.80 -12.96
CA HIS A 136 -13.51 -2.40 -12.27
C HIS A 136 -14.45 -1.37 -11.64
#